data_AF-A0A5B7WYA8-F1
#
_entry.id   AF-A0A5B7WYA8-F1
#
_cell.length_a   1.000
_cell.length_b   1.000
_cell.length_c   1.000
_cell.angle_alpha   90.00
_cell.angle_beta   90.00
_cell.angle_gamma   90.00
#
_symmetry.space_group_name_H-M   'P 1'
#
loop_
_entity.id
_entity.type
_entity.pdbx_description
1 polymer ?
#
loop_
_entity_poly.entity_id
_entity_poly.type
_entity_poly.pdbx_seq_one_letter_code
_entity_poly.pdbx_strand_id
1 'polypeptide(L)'
;MSSNHQKKYSFSAISIKPNVATRFRKFSKRISRSHTDTLETMMNFFDLNELSPNESLGPNMQTLENSLKKRINALVAIIRDIEKNQTKPTNAMLELLFQENPNEKELQEEPFEFEQQELITENEELNHYRNRYEEVQQQFHSVKYDLEKIINKTTYVKSSFGGGYLKLELTKDEFENIKQKL
;
A
#
# COMPACT_ATOMS: atom_id res chain seq x y z
N MET A 1 -44.70 -22.43 -9.11
CA MET A 1 -44.63 -21.54 -10.28
C MET A 1 -43.72 -20.38 -9.93
N SER A 2 -42.51 -20.36 -10.48
CA SER A 2 -41.48 -19.38 -10.13
C SER A 2 -41.79 -18.02 -10.73
N SER A 3 -41.99 -17.04 -9.87
CA SER A 3 -42.24 -15.63 -10.20
C SER A 3 -40.99 -14.98 -10.80
N ASN A 4 -41.03 -14.75 -12.11
CA ASN A 4 -40.03 -13.98 -12.87
C ASN A 4 -40.12 -12.49 -12.48
N HIS A 5 -39.23 -12.02 -11.59
CA HIS A 5 -39.00 -10.60 -11.37
C HIS A 5 -38.25 -10.02 -12.57
N GLN A 6 -38.97 -9.61 -13.62
CA GLN A 6 -38.40 -8.81 -14.70
C GLN A 6 -38.13 -7.40 -14.16
N LYS A 7 -36.87 -7.08 -13.86
CA LYS A 7 -36.45 -5.69 -13.60
C LYS A 7 -36.83 -4.86 -14.82
N LYS A 8 -37.75 -3.90 -14.62
CA LYS A 8 -38.25 -2.98 -15.65
C LYS A 8 -37.13 -1.98 -15.95
N TYR A 9 -36.28 -2.26 -16.93
CA TYR A 9 -35.30 -1.28 -17.41
C TYR A 9 -36.05 -0.21 -18.20
N SER A 10 -36.19 0.99 -17.63
CA SER A 10 -36.67 2.17 -18.37
C SER A 10 -35.50 2.77 -19.14
N PHE A 11 -35.46 2.59 -20.45
CA PHE A 11 -34.47 3.23 -21.29
C PHE A 11 -34.84 4.69 -21.53
N SER A 12 -33.86 5.59 -21.37
CA SER A 12 -33.98 6.98 -21.83
C SER A 12 -33.56 7.07 -23.30
N ALA A 13 -34.29 7.86 -24.08
CA ALA A 13 -33.93 8.12 -25.47
C ALA A 13 -32.93 9.27 -25.54
N ILE A 14 -31.69 8.99 -25.96
CA ILE A 14 -30.66 10.00 -26.23
C ILE A 14 -30.39 10.01 -27.74
N SER A 15 -30.53 11.19 -28.35
CA SER A 15 -30.27 11.36 -29.78
C SER A 15 -28.80 11.74 -30.00
N ILE A 16 -28.09 10.96 -30.80
CA ILE A 16 -26.67 11.16 -31.13
C ILE A 16 -26.54 11.29 -32.64
N LYS A 17 -25.68 12.21 -33.12
CA LYS A 17 -25.41 12.37 -34.56
C LYS A 17 -25.01 11.02 -35.18
N PRO A 18 -25.50 10.67 -36.39
CA PRO A 18 -25.29 9.34 -36.99
C PRO A 18 -23.81 8.90 -37.06
N ASN A 19 -22.91 9.81 -37.43
CA ASN A 19 -21.47 9.53 -37.51
C ASN A 19 -20.87 9.17 -36.13
N VAL A 20 -21.26 9.91 -35.09
CA VAL A 20 -20.81 9.67 -33.72
C VAL A 20 -21.41 8.38 -33.18
N ALA A 21 -22.70 8.13 -33.41
CA ALA A 21 -23.37 6.90 -33.00
C ALA A 21 -22.71 5.66 -33.63
N THR A 22 -22.31 5.75 -34.90
CA THR A 22 -21.63 4.64 -35.59
C THR A 22 -20.24 4.37 -35.00
N ARG A 23 -19.47 5.42 -34.71
CA ARG A 23 -18.19 5.31 -34.01
C ARG A 23 -18.36 4.73 -32.61
N PHE A 24 -19.35 5.21 -31.85
CA PHE A 24 -19.64 4.73 -30.50
C PHE A 24 -20.06 3.26 -30.49
N ARG A 25 -20.89 2.79 -31.44
CA ARG A 25 -21.25 1.38 -31.56
C ARG A 25 -20.04 0.46 -31.80
N LYS A 26 -19.05 0.91 -32.58
CA LYS A 26 -17.80 0.16 -32.78
C LYS A 26 -16.95 0.17 -31.50
N PHE A 27 -16.88 1.31 -30.82
CA PHE A 27 -16.14 1.46 -29.56
C PHE A 27 -16.73 0.59 -28.44
N SER A 28 -18.05 0.65 -28.22
CA SER A 28 -18.73 -0.08 -27.16
C SER A 28 -18.51 -1.59 -27.27
N LYS A 29 -18.51 -2.14 -28.50
CA LYS A 29 -18.22 -3.56 -28.76
C LYS A 29 -16.82 -4.00 -28.32
N ARG A 30 -15.86 -3.06 -28.24
CA ARG A 30 -14.49 -3.34 -27.79
C ARG A 30 -14.36 -3.28 -26.28
N ILE A 31 -15.10 -2.39 -25.63
CA ILE A 31 -14.93 -2.08 -24.20
C ILE A 31 -15.86 -2.91 -23.32
N SER A 32 -17.12 -3.11 -23.70
CA SER A 32 -18.10 -3.78 -22.82
C SER A 32 -19.21 -4.51 -23.58
N ARG A 33 -20.12 -5.11 -22.81
CA ARG A 33 -21.24 -5.91 -23.34
C ARG A 33 -22.44 -5.05 -23.74
N SER A 34 -22.61 -3.83 -23.20
CA SER A 34 -23.76 -2.97 -23.50
C SER A 34 -23.38 -1.50 -23.71
N HIS A 35 -24.24 -0.75 -24.41
CA HIS A 35 -24.03 0.69 -24.62
C HIS A 35 -24.10 1.48 -23.32
N THR A 36 -25.00 1.11 -22.42
CA THR A 36 -25.15 1.73 -21.10
C THR A 36 -23.89 1.53 -20.26
N ASP A 37 -23.39 0.29 -20.16
CA ASP A 37 -22.19 0.00 -19.37
C ASP A 37 -20.98 0.73 -19.92
N THR A 38 -20.88 0.85 -21.25
CA THR A 38 -19.78 1.62 -21.89
C THR A 38 -19.82 3.10 -21.49
N LEU A 39 -21.01 3.71 -21.47
CA LEU A 39 -21.16 5.11 -21.05
C LEU A 39 -20.83 5.27 -19.58
N GLU A 40 -21.32 4.39 -18.71
CA GLU A 40 -21.02 4.39 -17.28
C GLU A 40 -19.52 4.24 -17.02
N THR A 41 -18.88 3.29 -17.70
CA THR A 41 -17.43 3.06 -17.60
C THR A 41 -16.65 4.30 -18.04
N MET A 42 -17.11 4.96 -19.11
CA MET A 42 -16.46 6.18 -19.60
C MET A 42 -16.60 7.34 -18.60
N MET A 43 -17.79 7.54 -18.01
CA MET A 43 -18.02 8.57 -16.99
C MET A 43 -17.18 8.29 -15.74
N ASN A 44 -17.23 7.06 -15.22
CA ASN A 44 -16.45 6.63 -14.06
C ASN A 44 -14.95 6.81 -14.30
N PHE A 45 -14.45 6.55 -15.51
CA PHE A 45 -13.05 6.78 -15.83
C PHE A 45 -12.64 8.25 -15.65
N PHE A 46 -13.45 9.20 -16.14
CA PHE A 46 -13.14 10.62 -15.96
C PHE A 46 -13.28 11.04 -14.50
N ASP A 47 -14.32 10.60 -13.81
CA ASP A 47 -14.59 10.98 -12.41
C ASP A 47 -13.52 10.42 -11.46
N LEU A 48 -13.20 9.12 -11.57
CA LEU A 48 -12.22 8.46 -10.69
C LEU A 48 -10.80 9.00 -10.88
N ASN A 49 -10.46 9.45 -12.08
CA ASN A 49 -9.15 10.01 -12.38
C ASN A 49 -9.14 11.54 -12.32
N GLU A 50 -10.26 12.18 -11.95
CA GLU A 50 -10.48 13.63 -11.97
C GLU A 50 -10.02 14.30 -13.28
N LEU A 51 -10.23 13.61 -14.41
CA LEU A 51 -9.77 14.06 -15.72
C LEU A 51 -10.84 14.88 -16.43
N SER A 52 -10.43 15.99 -17.05
CA SER A 52 -11.30 16.74 -17.96
C SER A 52 -11.20 16.18 -19.38
N PRO A 53 -12.33 15.90 -20.08
CA PRO A 53 -12.32 15.48 -21.48
C PRO A 53 -11.68 16.50 -22.44
N ASN A 54 -11.53 17.76 -22.00
CA ASN A 54 -10.90 18.83 -22.76
C ASN A 54 -9.40 18.98 -22.46
N GLU A 55 -8.89 18.26 -21.46
CA GLU A 55 -7.47 18.27 -21.13
C GLU A 55 -6.70 17.33 -22.06
N SER A 56 -5.60 17.84 -22.64
CA SER A 56 -4.70 17.00 -23.42
C SER A 56 -3.82 16.21 -22.46
N LEU A 57 -3.97 14.88 -22.46
CA LEU A 57 -3.09 13.96 -21.70
C LEU A 57 -1.66 13.89 -22.27
N GLY A 58 -1.39 14.60 -23.37
CA GLY A 58 -0.12 14.54 -24.08
C GLY A 58 0.18 13.13 -24.62
N PRO A 59 1.28 12.96 -25.37
CA PRO A 59 1.68 11.65 -25.87
C PRO A 59 2.07 10.66 -24.75
N ASN A 60 2.46 11.14 -23.56
CA ASN A 60 3.07 10.33 -22.49
C ASN A 60 2.52 10.65 -21.07
N MET A 61 1.27 11.10 -20.88
CA MET A 61 0.71 11.44 -19.54
C MET A 61 1.45 12.56 -18.76
N GLN A 62 2.41 13.26 -19.38
CA GLN A 62 3.22 14.31 -18.75
C GLN A 62 2.40 15.47 -18.17
N THR A 63 1.26 15.80 -18.77
CA THR A 63 0.36 16.83 -18.24
C THR A 63 -0.31 16.40 -16.94
N LEU A 64 -0.72 15.13 -16.85
CA LEU A 64 -1.24 14.53 -15.62
C LEU A 64 -0.17 14.48 -14.54
N GLU A 65 1.05 14.03 -14.86
CA GLU A 65 2.19 14.07 -13.93
C GLU A 65 2.45 15.47 -13.39
N ASN A 66 2.42 16.49 -14.25
CA ASN A 66 2.62 17.87 -13.85
C ASN A 66 1.48 18.39 -12.95
N SER A 67 0.24 17.98 -13.19
CA SER A 67 -0.91 18.28 -12.34
C SER A 67 -0.75 17.64 -10.95
N LEU A 68 -0.36 16.37 -10.90
CA LEU A 68 -0.09 15.64 -9.65
C LEU A 68 1.08 16.26 -8.88
N LYS A 69 2.20 16.57 -9.55
CA LYS A 69 3.36 17.25 -8.95
C LYS A 69 2.98 18.58 -8.30
N LYS A 70 2.13 19.39 -8.94
CA LYS A 70 1.62 20.65 -8.37
C LYS A 70 0.80 20.41 -7.10
N ARG A 71 -0.08 19.40 -7.10
CA ARG A 71 -0.90 19.04 -5.94
C ARG A 71 -0.04 18.55 -4.77
N ILE A 72 0.93 17.68 -5.04
CA ILE A 72 1.88 17.19 -4.03
C ILE A 72 2.69 18.36 -3.44
N ASN A 73 3.21 19.26 -4.28
CA ASN A 73 3.93 20.44 -3.80
C ASN A 73 3.06 21.36 -2.91
N ALA A 74 1.78 21.51 -3.25
CA ALA A 74 0.85 22.26 -2.41
C ALA A 74 0.60 21.58 -1.06
N LEU A 75 0.42 20.25 -1.03
CA LEU A 75 0.30 19.48 0.21
C LEU A 75 1.55 19.59 1.08
N VAL A 76 2.74 19.46 0.49
CA VAL A 76 4.01 19.63 1.21
C VAL A 76 4.12 21.04 1.80
N ALA A 77 3.69 22.07 1.07
CA ALA A 77 3.67 23.44 1.58
C ALA A 77 2.72 23.60 2.79
N ILE A 78 1.53 23.00 2.74
CA ILE A 78 0.58 23.00 3.85
C ILE A 78 1.18 22.28 5.07
N ILE A 79 1.76 21.09 4.88
CA ILE A 79 2.39 20.32 5.96
C ILE A 79 3.53 21.11 6.60
N ARG A 80 4.41 21.73 5.79
CA ARG A 80 5.49 22.60 6.28
C ARG A 80 4.97 23.82 7.05
N ASP A 81 3.84 24.39 6.63
CA ASP A 81 3.23 25.52 7.33
C ASP A 81 2.66 25.10 8.69
N ILE A 82 1.96 23.97 8.75
CA ILE A 82 1.50 23.35 10.00
C ILE A 82 2.70 23.06 10.91
N GLU A 83 3.78 22.51 10.36
CA GLU A 83 4.98 22.19 11.12
C GLU A 83 5.62 23.44 11.74
N LYS A 84 5.78 24.50 10.94
CA LYS A 84 6.40 25.74 11.36
C LYS A 84 5.55 26.51 12.38
N ASN A 85 4.24 26.57 12.17
CA ASN A 85 3.36 27.45 12.95
C ASN A 85 2.72 26.75 14.15
N GLN A 86 2.57 25.42 14.13
CA GLN A 86 1.88 24.68 15.19
C GLN A 86 2.81 23.70 15.91
N THR A 87 3.41 22.74 15.19
CA THR A 87 4.08 21.62 15.87
C THR A 87 5.44 22.02 16.45
N LYS A 88 6.28 22.78 15.73
CA LYS A 88 7.59 23.24 16.22
C LYS A 88 7.50 24.11 17.48
N PRO A 89 6.67 25.16 17.53
CA PRO A 89 6.54 25.97 18.74
C PRO A 89 5.94 25.18 19.91
N THR A 90 5.00 24.27 19.65
CA THR A 90 4.42 23.40 20.68
C THR A 90 5.47 22.45 21.24
N ASN A 91 6.29 21.84 20.38
CA ASN A 91 7.37 20.97 20.82
C ASN A 91 8.38 21.73 21.70
N ALA A 92 8.83 22.92 21.25
CA ALA A 92 9.72 23.77 22.05
C ALA A 92 9.10 24.17 23.39
N MET A 93 7.79 24.44 23.43
CA MET A 93 7.09 24.75 24.68
C MET A 93 7.00 23.55 25.61
N LEU A 94 6.76 22.34 25.09
CA LEU A 94 6.76 21.11 25.88
C LEU A 94 8.16 20.79 26.41
N GLU A 95 9.20 20.93 25.58
CA GLU A 95 10.60 20.81 26.01
C GLU A 95 10.91 21.75 27.19
N LEU A 96 10.48 23.01 27.12
CA LEU A 96 10.64 23.98 28.22
C LEU A 96 9.84 23.61 29.48
N LEU A 97 8.66 22.98 29.34
CA LEU A 97 7.83 22.56 30.47
C LEU A 97 8.35 21.28 31.15
N PHE A 98 8.98 20.38 30.40
CA PHE A 98 9.49 19.11 30.88
C PHE A 98 10.99 19.11 31.20
N GLN A 99 11.73 20.18 30.87
CA GLN A 99 13.09 20.41 31.37
C GLN A 99 13.05 20.82 32.85
N GLU A 100 12.90 19.83 33.74
CA GLU A 100 12.85 20.06 35.20
C GLU A 100 14.23 19.96 35.88
N ASN A 101 15.33 19.62 35.18
CA ASN A 101 16.69 19.65 35.74
C ASN A 101 17.76 19.81 34.64
N PRO A 102 18.60 20.87 34.63
CA PRO A 102 19.65 21.05 33.61
C PRO A 102 20.85 20.10 33.75
N ASN A 103 20.79 19.08 34.61
CA ASN A 103 21.97 18.25 34.97
C ASN A 103 21.75 16.73 34.95
N GLU A 104 20.62 16.19 34.47
CA GLU A 104 20.51 14.73 34.35
C GLU A 104 20.07 14.29 32.96
N LYS A 105 21.05 13.69 32.28
CA LYS A 105 20.98 12.81 31.12
C LYS A 105 20.58 13.53 29.83
N GLU A 106 21.59 13.77 29.01
CA GLU A 106 21.45 13.66 27.56
C GLU A 106 20.77 12.32 27.27
N LEU A 107 19.44 12.32 27.14
CA LEU A 107 18.80 11.34 26.27
C LEU A 107 19.40 11.64 24.91
N GLN A 108 20.26 10.73 24.45
CA GLN A 108 20.58 10.63 23.05
C GLN A 108 19.27 10.25 22.35
N GLU A 109 18.45 11.26 22.06
CA GLU A 109 17.52 11.15 20.95
C GLU A 109 18.43 11.00 19.73
N GLU A 110 18.64 9.75 19.31
CA GLU A 110 19.08 9.47 17.93
C GLU A 110 18.16 10.31 17.06
N PRO A 111 18.67 11.33 16.35
CA PRO A 111 17.84 12.13 15.48
C PRO A 111 17.24 11.14 14.49
N PHE A 112 15.93 10.93 14.57
CA PHE A 112 15.20 10.19 13.56
C PHE A 112 15.20 11.08 12.30
N GLU A 113 16.32 11.04 11.59
CA GLU A 113 16.41 11.58 10.25
C GLU A 113 15.45 10.74 9.41
N PHE A 114 14.40 11.39 8.92
CA PHE A 114 13.76 10.91 7.71
C PHE A 114 14.86 10.89 6.65
N GLU A 115 15.47 9.72 6.44
CA GLU A 115 16.32 9.49 5.29
C GLU A 115 15.53 9.97 4.08
N GLN A 116 15.99 11.05 3.46
CA GLN A 116 15.43 11.51 2.22
C GLN A 116 15.71 10.39 1.23
N GLN A 117 14.67 9.60 0.93
CA GLN A 117 14.73 8.57 -0.09
C GLN A 117 15.27 9.22 -1.36
N GLU A 118 16.39 8.71 -1.86
CA GLU A 118 16.92 9.14 -3.15
C GLU A 118 15.80 9.00 -4.18
N LEU A 119 15.51 10.07 -4.91
CA LEU A 119 14.51 10.05 -5.98
C LEU A 119 15.06 9.19 -7.12
N ILE A 120 14.86 7.89 -7.00
CA ILE A 120 15.21 6.93 -8.03
C ILE A 120 14.10 6.95 -9.09
N THR A 121 14.47 6.77 -10.36
CA THR A 121 13.50 6.67 -11.46
C THR A 121 12.45 5.59 -11.15
N GLU A 122 11.17 5.73 -11.54
CA GLU A 122 10.07 4.79 -11.24
C GLU A 122 10.43 3.30 -11.49
N ASN A 123 11.24 3.04 -12.51
CA ASN A 123 11.71 1.69 -12.86
C ASN A 123 12.71 1.10 -11.84
N GLU A 124 13.52 1.94 -11.20
CA GLU A 124 14.52 1.52 -10.21
C GLU A 124 13.88 1.27 -8.84
N GLU A 125 12.87 2.06 -8.46
CA GLU A 125 12.05 1.78 -7.27
C GLU A 125 11.33 0.43 -7.38
N LEU A 126 10.72 0.14 -8.54
CA LEU A 126 10.06 -1.14 -8.79
C LEU A 126 11.02 -2.33 -8.65
N ASN A 127 12.25 -2.20 -9.16
CA ASN A 127 13.27 -3.23 -9.02
C ASN A 127 13.72 -3.39 -7.56
N HIS A 128 13.93 -2.28 -6.85
CA HIS A 128 14.27 -2.29 -5.43
C HIS A 128 13.20 -3.01 -4.59
N TYR A 129 11.91 -2.66 -4.78
CA TYR A 129 10.82 -3.31 -4.05
C TYR A 129 10.63 -4.77 -4.44
N ARG A 130 10.80 -5.12 -5.71
CA ARG A 130 10.75 -6.52 -6.17
C ARG A 130 11.87 -7.34 -5.51
N ASN A 131 13.10 -6.84 -5.54
CA ASN A 131 14.25 -7.54 -4.96
C ASN A 131 14.07 -7.73 -3.46
N ARG A 132 13.67 -6.66 -2.74
CA ARG A 132 13.42 -6.73 -1.30
C ARG A 132 12.27 -7.68 -0.96
N TYR A 133 11.22 -7.73 -1.77
CA TYR A 133 10.15 -8.70 -1.60
C TYR A 133 10.67 -10.13 -1.78
N GLU A 134 11.46 -10.40 -2.82
CA GLU A 134 12.05 -11.72 -3.07
C GLU A 134 12.98 -12.16 -1.92
N GLU A 135 13.82 -11.27 -1.41
CA GLU A 135 14.68 -11.52 -0.25
C GLU A 135 13.87 -11.91 0.99
N VAL A 136 12.82 -11.14 1.30
CA VAL A 136 11.93 -11.42 2.44
C VAL A 136 11.22 -12.76 2.27
N GLN A 137 10.78 -13.10 1.05
CA GLN A 137 10.16 -14.40 0.79
C GLN A 137 11.14 -15.56 1.00
N GLN A 138 12.40 -15.40 0.60
CA GLN A 138 13.43 -16.41 0.82
C GLN A 138 13.72 -16.62 2.31
N GLN A 139 13.88 -15.53 3.06
CA GLN A 139 14.07 -15.59 4.52
C GLN A 139 12.88 -16.22 5.23
N PHE A 140 11.65 -15.86 4.83
CA PHE A 140 10.45 -16.47 5.38
C PHE A 140 10.40 -17.97 5.09
N HIS A 141 10.77 -18.39 3.88
CA HIS A 141 10.81 -19.80 3.52
C HIS A 141 11.83 -20.59 4.36
N SER A 142 13.02 -20.04 4.58
CA SER A 142 14.03 -20.68 5.43
C SER A 142 13.57 -20.79 6.88
N VAL A 143 12.99 -19.72 7.44
CA VAL A 143 12.46 -19.72 8.80
C VAL A 143 11.31 -20.72 8.94
N LYS A 144 10.40 -20.76 7.97
CA LYS A 144 9.28 -21.71 7.96
C LYS A 144 9.77 -23.16 7.92
N TYR A 145 10.75 -23.45 7.08
CA TYR A 145 11.36 -24.79 7.00
C TYR A 145 12.00 -25.19 8.33
N ASP A 146 12.76 -24.29 8.97
CA ASP A 146 13.39 -24.55 10.26
C ASP A 146 12.32 -24.79 11.36
N LEU A 147 11.23 -24.02 11.36
CA LEU A 147 10.09 -24.24 12.26
C LEU A 147 9.40 -25.59 12.04
N GLU A 148 9.14 -25.98 10.78
CA GLU A 148 8.56 -27.29 10.46
C GLU A 148 9.46 -28.43 10.96
N LYS A 149 10.78 -28.29 10.80
CA LYS A 149 11.76 -29.26 11.32
C LYS A 149 11.70 -29.39 12.84
N ILE A 150 11.55 -28.28 13.57
CA ILE A 150 11.41 -28.26 15.03
C ILE A 150 10.09 -28.90 15.47
N ILE A 151 8.98 -28.52 14.84
CA ILE A 151 7.64 -29.05 15.17
C ILE A 151 7.58 -30.56 14.96
N ASN A 152 8.14 -31.09 13.87
CA ASN A 152 8.16 -32.53 13.61
C ASN A 152 8.94 -33.34 14.66
N LYS A 153 9.90 -32.71 15.35
CA LYS A 153 10.69 -33.32 16.43
C LYS A 153 10.10 -33.06 17.82
N THR A 154 8.94 -32.41 17.88
CA THR A 154 8.26 -32.08 19.13
C THR A 154 7.22 -33.16 19.44
N THR A 155 7.31 -33.76 20.62
CA THR A 155 6.35 -34.75 21.10
C THR A 155 5.66 -34.26 22.36
N TYR A 156 4.37 -34.55 22.50
CA TYR A 156 3.62 -34.20 23.70
C TYR A 156 3.76 -35.29 24.76
N VAL A 157 4.26 -34.92 25.93
CA VAL A 157 4.42 -35.81 27.07
C VAL A 157 3.38 -35.46 28.13
N LYS A 158 2.50 -36.42 28.44
CA LYS A 158 1.48 -36.26 29.48
C LYS A 158 2.12 -36.38 30.86
N SER A 159 1.98 -35.35 31.69
CA SER A 159 2.50 -35.36 33.06
C SER A 159 1.57 -36.14 34.00
N SER A 160 2.16 -36.85 34.97
CA SER A 160 1.41 -37.52 36.06
C SER A 160 0.95 -36.54 37.14
N PHE A 161 1.61 -35.38 37.27
CA PHE A 161 1.22 -34.29 38.17
C PHE A 161 1.29 -32.96 37.41
N GLY A 162 0.15 -32.31 37.21
CA GLY A 162 0.02 -31.05 36.46
C GLY A 162 -0.25 -31.21 34.96
N GLY A 163 -0.22 -30.09 34.23
CA GLY A 163 -0.39 -30.07 32.76
C GLY A 163 0.76 -30.78 32.04
N GLY A 164 0.48 -31.38 30.87
CA GLY A 164 1.53 -31.98 30.03
C GLY A 164 2.45 -30.92 29.42
N TYR A 165 3.60 -31.37 28.91
CA TYR A 165 4.61 -30.50 28.30
C TYR A 165 5.03 -31.03 26.93
N LEU A 166 5.55 -30.14 26.09
CA LEU A 166 6.14 -30.49 24.80
C LEU A 166 7.62 -30.78 25.00
N LYS A 167 8.05 -31.97 24.58
CA LYS A 167 9.45 -32.41 24.59
C LYS A 167 10.00 -32.28 23.18
N LEU A 168 11.08 -31.52 23.04
CA LEU A 168 11.81 -31.37 21.78
C LEU A 168 13.02 -32.30 21.78
N GLU A 169 13.10 -33.22 20.83
CA GLU A 169 14.23 -34.14 20.70
C GLU A 169 15.26 -33.60 19.70
N LEU A 170 16.33 -32.99 20.20
CA LEU A 170 17.44 -32.46 19.40
C LEU A 170 18.78 -33.02 19.89
N THR A 171 19.73 -33.14 18.96
CA THR A 171 21.14 -33.36 19.33
C THR A 171 21.77 -32.03 19.76
N LYS A 172 22.85 -32.12 20.54
CA LYS A 172 23.58 -30.93 21.02
C LYS A 172 24.09 -30.05 19.86
N ASP A 173 24.55 -30.66 18.79
CA ASP A 173 25.06 -29.97 17.60
C ASP A 173 23.95 -29.24 16.83
N GLU A 174 22.74 -29.83 16.76
CA GLU A 174 21.60 -29.18 16.13
C GLU A 174 21.12 -27.95 16.92
N PHE A 175 21.16 -28.02 18.25
CA PHE A 175 20.80 -26.90 19.12
C PHE A 175 21.76 -25.72 18.96
N GLU A 176 23.08 -25.96 18.95
CA GLU A 176 24.07 -24.90 18.76
C GLU A 176 23.97 -24.26 17.37
N ASN A 177 23.67 -25.04 16.32
CA ASN A 177 23.49 -24.53 14.96
C ASN A 177 22.26 -23.60 14.86
N ILE A 178 21.16 -23.94 15.52
CA ILE A 178 19.97 -23.07 15.61
C ILE A 178 20.31 -21.79 16.38
N LYS A 179 21.06 -21.89 17.47
CA LYS A 179 21.46 -20.75 18.30
C LYS A 179 22.39 -19.77 17.57
N GLN A 180 23.21 -20.23 16.62
CA GLN A 180 24.07 -19.36 15.80
C GLN A 180 23.32 -18.65 14.66
N LYS A 181 22.15 -19.14 14.26
CA LYS A 181 21.33 -18.55 13.18
C LYS A 181 20.32 -17.50 13.65
N LEU A 182 20.07 -17.44 14.95
CA LEU A 182 19.20 -16.45 15.62
C LEU A 182 20.04 -15.27 16.13
#